data_AF-A0A935J189-F1
#
_entry.id   AF-A0A935J189-F1
#
_cell.length_a   1.000
_cell.length_b   1.000
_cell.length_c   1.000
_cell.angle_alpha   90.00
_cell.angle_beta   90.00
_cell.angle_gamma   90.00
#
_symmetry.space_group_name_H-M   'P 1'
#
loop_
_entity.id
_entity.type
_entity.pdbx_description
1 polymer ?
#
loop_
_entity_poly.entity_id
_entity_poly.type
_entity_poly.pdbx_seq_one_letter_code
_entity_poly.pdbx_strand_id
1 'polypeptide(L)'
;MPKVPEQVVADEFNCLSIYSDAQPDQCSELNFLVIDAHQQERQFKPPSLRNVSARGPFMHAVNSPHSRKWLTITTLRLKHLPVTANWNL
;
A
#
# COMPACT_ATOMS: atom_id res chain seq x y z
N MET A 1 -10.78 10.34 -11.25
CA MET A 1 -9.32 10.31 -11.08
C MET A 1 -8.83 9.05 -11.78
N PRO A 2 -7.97 9.14 -12.81
CA PRO A 2 -7.40 7.95 -13.43
C PRO A 2 -6.65 7.14 -12.36
N LYS A 3 -6.76 5.81 -12.44
CA LYS A 3 -6.09 4.94 -11.48
C LYS A 3 -4.58 4.93 -11.82
N VAL A 4 -3.77 4.56 -10.83
CA VAL A 4 -2.30 4.61 -10.89
C VAL A 4 -1.69 3.92 -12.14
N PRO A 5 -2.17 2.75 -12.64
CA PRO A 5 -1.52 2.11 -13.78
C PRO A 5 -1.74 2.89 -15.08
N GLU A 6 -2.92 3.50 -15.30
CA GLU A 6 -3.14 4.35 -16.48
C GLU A 6 -2.25 5.60 -16.46
N GLN A 7 -1.95 6.14 -15.27
CA GLN A 7 -1.05 7.30 -15.15
C GLN A 7 0.39 6.94 -15.55
N VAL A 8 0.86 5.75 -15.20
CA VAL A 8 2.23 5.29 -15.53
C VAL A 8 2.39 5.04 -17.03
N VAL A 9 1.37 4.51 -17.69
CA VAL A 9 1.41 4.30 -19.15
C VAL A 9 1.31 5.63 -19.91
N ALA A 10 0.52 6.57 -19.41
CA ALA A 10 0.37 7.89 -20.03
C ALA A 10 1.53 8.86 -19.74
N ASP A 11 2.46 8.49 -18.85
CA ASP A 11 3.61 9.32 -18.51
C ASP A 11 4.59 9.44 -19.67
N GLU A 12 5.03 10.67 -19.95
CA GLU A 12 5.99 10.99 -21.00
C GLU A 12 7.40 10.47 -20.67
N PHE A 13 7.70 10.24 -19.39
CA PHE A 13 9.01 9.76 -18.93
C PHE A 13 9.05 8.26 -18.57
N ASN A 14 8.10 7.47 -19.07
CA ASN A 14 8.12 6.02 -18.83
C ASN A 14 9.20 5.28 -19.65
N CYS A 15 9.48 4.01 -19.32
CA CYS A 15 10.53 3.20 -19.98
C CYS A 15 10.33 3.01 -21.50
N LEU A 16 9.08 3.02 -21.98
CA LEU A 16 8.75 2.87 -23.39
C LEU A 16 8.79 4.21 -24.16
N SER A 17 9.09 5.31 -23.48
CA SER A 17 9.10 6.63 -24.09
C SER A 17 10.38 6.88 -24.88
N ILE A 18 10.31 7.88 -25.76
CA ILE A 18 11.47 8.33 -26.56
C ILE A 18 12.62 8.88 -25.71
N TYR A 19 12.34 9.22 -24.45
CA TYR A 19 13.32 9.75 -23.52
C TYR A 19 14.03 8.65 -22.73
N SER A 20 13.62 7.39 -22.89
CA SER A 20 14.29 6.24 -22.30
C SER A 20 15.34 5.68 -23.25
N ASP A 21 16.53 5.40 -22.73
CA ASP A 21 17.62 4.72 -23.47
C ASP A 21 17.41 3.19 -23.56
N ALA A 22 16.32 2.66 -22.99
CA ALA A 22 16.02 1.23 -22.98
C ALA A 22 15.36 0.76 -24.28
N GLN A 23 15.69 -0.45 -24.73
CA GLN A 23 14.92 -1.13 -25.77
C GLN A 23 13.57 -1.62 -25.22
N PRO A 24 12.50 -1.71 -26.02
CA PRO A 24 11.18 -2.16 -25.56
C PRO A 24 11.22 -3.52 -24.84
N ASP A 25 12.10 -4.40 -25.29
CA ASP A 25 12.29 -5.75 -24.76
C ASP A 25 12.91 -5.73 -23.35
N GLN A 26 13.59 -4.65 -22.98
CA GLN A 26 14.25 -4.45 -21.69
C GLN A 26 13.28 -3.88 -20.63
N CYS A 27 12.12 -3.36 -21.05
CA CYS A 27 11.12 -2.75 -20.16
C CYS A 27 10.16 -3.80 -19.56
N SER A 28 10.69 -4.79 -18.85
CA SER A 28 9.92 -5.91 -18.30
C SER A 28 8.76 -5.47 -17.39
N GLU A 29 8.98 -4.41 -16.62
CA GLU A 29 8.05 -3.89 -15.63
C GLU A 29 6.78 -3.30 -16.26
N LEU A 30 6.93 -2.60 -17.39
CA LEU A 30 5.79 -2.06 -18.14
C LEU A 30 5.12 -3.13 -19.02
N ASN A 31 5.89 -4.07 -19.54
CA ASN A 31 5.36 -5.18 -20.35
C ASN A 31 4.46 -6.13 -19.53
N PHE A 32 4.73 -6.28 -18.24
CA PHE A 32 3.92 -7.09 -17.31
C PHE A 32 3.00 -6.24 -16.41
N LEU A 33 2.83 -4.96 -16.70
CA LEU A 33 1.96 -4.07 -15.93
C LEU A 33 0.49 -4.48 -16.13
N VAL A 34 -0.19 -4.82 -15.03
CA VAL A 34 -1.63 -5.09 -15.04
C VAL A 34 -2.37 -3.76 -14.97
N ILE A 35 -3.01 -3.39 -16.08
CA ILE A 35 -3.79 -2.14 -16.20
C ILE A 35 -5.20 -2.30 -15.61
N ASP A 36 -5.63 -3.51 -15.24
CA ASP A 36 -6.97 -3.72 -14.65
C ASP A 36 -7.13 -2.96 -13.31
N ALA A 37 -7.73 -1.80 -13.49
CA ALA A 37 -8.29 -0.87 -12.56
C ALA A 37 -8.96 -1.50 -11.33
N HIS A 38 -9.71 -2.59 -11.46
CA HIS A 38 -10.47 -3.15 -10.34
C HIS A 38 -9.60 -3.96 -9.39
N GLN A 39 -8.62 -4.68 -9.92
CA GLN A 39 -7.71 -5.47 -9.09
C GLN A 39 -6.84 -4.57 -8.22
N GLN A 40 -6.49 -3.38 -8.67
CA GLN A 40 -5.60 -2.46 -7.94
C GLN A 40 -6.32 -1.49 -7.00
N GLU A 41 -7.65 -1.60 -6.85
CA GLU A 41 -8.37 -0.74 -5.90
C GLU A 41 -7.90 -0.99 -4.47
N ARG A 42 -7.50 0.09 -3.79
CA ARG A 42 -7.01 0.08 -2.40
C ARG A 42 -5.76 -0.78 -2.16
N GLN A 43 -5.01 -1.11 -3.21
CA GLN A 43 -3.69 -1.72 -3.07
C GLN A 43 -2.63 -0.64 -2.95
N PHE A 44 -1.99 -0.58 -1.79
CA PHE A 44 -0.92 0.37 -1.49
C PHE A 44 0.36 -0.39 -1.20
N LYS A 45 1.49 0.17 -1.64
CA LYS A 45 2.80 -0.34 -1.25
C LYS A 45 2.95 -0.28 0.27
N PRO A 46 3.35 -1.38 0.94
CA PRO A 46 3.56 -1.36 2.38
C PRO A 46 4.67 -0.38 2.74
N PRO A 47 4.47 0.50 3.75
CA PRO A 47 5.50 1.44 4.16
C PRO A 47 6.63 0.72 4.90
N SER A 48 7.84 1.27 4.83
CA SER A 48 8.96 0.81 5.64
C SER A 48 8.70 1.02 7.13
N LEU A 49 9.01 0.01 7.95
CA LEU A 49 8.87 0.03 9.41
C LEU A 49 10.03 0.73 10.14
N ARG A 50 11.10 1.13 9.46
CA ARG A 50 12.23 1.84 10.09
C ARG A 50 11.73 3.17 10.66
N ASN A 51 11.94 3.44 11.94
CA ASN A 51 11.44 4.66 12.58
C ASN A 51 9.92 4.86 12.43
N VAL A 52 9.14 3.77 12.49
CA VAL A 52 7.67 3.83 12.37
C VAL A 52 7.05 4.63 13.53
N SER A 53 7.59 4.50 14.75
CA SER A 53 7.10 5.17 15.96
C SER A 53 7.14 6.71 15.88
N ALA A 54 8.10 7.29 15.16
CA ALA A 54 8.27 8.74 15.07
C ALA A 54 7.61 9.38 13.83
N ARG A 55 7.03 8.57 12.91
CA ARG A 55 6.51 9.04 11.60
C ARG A 55 4.99 8.89 11.46
N GLY A 56 4.27 8.95 12.58
CA GLY A 56 2.82 9.08 12.53
C GLY A 56 2.41 10.41 11.87
N PRO A 57 1.19 10.51 11.32
CA PRO A 57 0.11 9.51 11.30
C PRO A 57 0.32 8.41 10.24
N PHE A 58 -0.08 7.18 10.54
CA PHE A 58 0.14 6.04 9.66
C PHE A 58 -1.05 5.77 8.71
N MET A 59 -0.91 4.77 7.82
CA MET A 59 -1.71 4.53 6.61
C MET A 59 -1.47 5.54 5.49
N HIS A 60 -2.00 5.23 4.30
CA HIS A 60 -2.00 6.07 3.10
C HIS A 60 -2.94 7.29 3.21
N ALA A 61 -3.81 7.33 4.23
CA ALA A 61 -4.84 8.36 4.41
C ALA A 61 -4.58 9.22 5.65
N VAL A 62 -3.41 9.87 5.68
CA VAL A 62 -2.91 10.68 6.81
C VAL A 62 -3.87 11.82 7.23
N ASN A 63 -4.66 12.35 6.28
CA ASN A 63 -5.64 13.42 6.48
C ASN A 63 -7.08 12.94 6.75
N SER A 64 -7.29 11.64 6.95
CA SER A 64 -8.61 11.13 7.32
C SER A 64 -8.81 11.18 8.85
N PRO A 65 -10.01 11.56 9.35
CA PRO A 65 -10.28 11.76 10.79
C PRO A 65 -10.12 10.50 11.66
N HIS A 66 -9.85 9.33 11.07
CA HIS A 66 -9.69 8.03 11.73
C HIS A 66 -8.25 7.66 12.09
N SER A 67 -7.25 8.49 11.76
CA SER A 67 -5.81 8.20 11.96
C SER A 67 -5.35 8.08 13.43
N ARG A 68 -6.26 8.26 14.41
CA ARG A 68 -5.99 8.09 15.86
C ARG A 68 -6.62 6.83 16.49
N LYS A 69 -7.38 6.01 15.76
CA LYS A 69 -7.97 4.77 16.31
C LYS A 69 -7.28 3.53 15.75
N TRP A 70 -6.10 3.24 16.29
CA TRP A 70 -5.30 2.07 15.91
C TRP A 70 -5.65 0.78 16.68
N LEU A 71 -6.55 0.84 17.66
CA LEU A 71 -6.68 -0.21 18.69
C LEU A 71 -8.09 -0.81 18.86
N THR A 72 -9.01 -0.63 17.91
CA THR A 72 -10.37 -1.21 18.03
C THR A 72 -10.74 -2.13 16.87
N ILE A 73 -9.81 -2.95 16.39
CA ILE A 73 -10.14 -4.08 15.49
C ILE A 73 -10.19 -5.42 16.26
N THR A 74 -9.56 -5.53 17.43
CA THR A 74 -9.45 -6.79 18.19
C THR A 74 -10.57 -7.08 19.19
N THR A 75 -11.50 -6.16 19.44
CA THR A 75 -12.52 -6.34 20.49
C THR A 75 -13.82 -7.03 20.06
N LEU A 76 -13.96 -7.47 18.81
CA LEU A 76 -15.18 -8.18 18.40
C LEU A 76 -15.11 -9.72 18.55
N ARG A 77 -13.93 -10.29 18.85
CA ARG A 77 -13.74 -11.76 18.87
C ARG A 77 -13.14 -12.31 20.17
N LEU A 78 -13.37 -11.67 21.31
CA LEU A 78 -12.85 -12.12 22.61
C LEU A 78 -13.88 -12.05 23.75
N LYS A 79 -15.18 -12.17 23.47
CA LYS A 79 -16.20 -12.26 24.55
C LYS A 79 -16.29 -13.64 25.23
N HIS A 80 -15.47 -14.63 24.85
CA HIS A 80 -15.61 -16.01 25.33
C HIS A 80 -14.32 -16.70 25.82
N LEU A 81 -13.25 -15.97 26.14
CA LEU A 81 -12.07 -16.59 26.76
C LEU A 81 -11.98 -16.23 28.26
N PRO A 82 -12.01 -17.22 29.18
CA PRO A 82 -11.90 -16.97 30.60
C PRO A 82 -10.51 -16.39 30.94
N VAL A 83 -10.53 -15.33 31.74
CA VAL A 83 -9.36 -14.58 32.21
C VAL A 83 -8.58 -15.41 33.23
N THR A 84 -7.72 -16.32 32.76
CA THR A 84 -6.61 -16.88 33.56
C THR A 84 -5.46 -17.28 32.64
N ALA A 85 -4.70 -16.33 32.14
CA ALA A 85 -3.40 -16.62 31.52
C ALA A 85 -2.34 -15.74 32.21
N ASN A 86 -1.64 -16.35 33.16
CA ASN A 86 -0.45 -15.82 33.80
C ASN A 86 0.71 -15.94 32.80
N TRP A 87 1.23 -14.81 32.31
CA TRP A 87 2.32 -14.76 31.34
C TRP A 87 3.63 -14.48 32.06
N ASN A 88 4.23 -15.54 32.59
CA ASN A 88 5.66 -15.60 32.91
C ASN A 88 6.23 -16.87 32.30
N LEU A 89 6.91 -16.72 31.17
CA LEU A 89 8.01 -17.56 30.70
C LEU A 89 9.05 -16.63 30.07
#